data_AF-A0A7J4EK54-F1
#
_entry.id   AF-A0A7J4EK54-F1
#
_cell.length_a   1.000
_cell.length_b   1.000
_cell.length_c   1.000
_cell.angle_alpha   90.00
_cell.angle_beta   90.00
_cell.angle_gamma   90.00
#
_symmetry.space_group_name_H-M   'P 1'
#
loop_
_entity.id
_entity.type
_entity.pdbx_description
1 polymer ?
#
loop_
_entity_poly.entity_id
_entity_poly.type
_entity_poly.pdbx_seq_one_letter_code
_entity_poly.pdbx_strand_id
1 'polypeptide(L)'
;MKKAERSELADRDNALFEAGIKLGALYHQFTGAPVNLDTIESLEKAIEKSISLQPYVQDIKVNINKKMVQQKLNKFGYCELEGKML
;
A
#
# COMPACT_ATOMS: atom_id res chain seq x y z
N MET A 1 -32.79 -18.41 7.16
CA MET A 1 -32.21 -18.00 5.87
C MET A 1 -30.99 -18.89 5.61
N LYS A 2 -30.98 -19.70 4.54
CA LYS A 2 -29.83 -20.54 4.18
C LYS A 2 -28.74 -19.63 3.60
N LYS A 3 -27.55 -19.59 4.21
CA LYS A 3 -26.36 -19.02 3.57
C LYS A 3 -26.12 -19.82 2.29
N ALA A 4 -26.06 -19.15 1.15
CA ALA A 4 -25.61 -19.79 -0.09
C ALA A 4 -24.19 -20.30 0.12
N GLU A 5 -23.95 -21.58 -0.19
CA GLU A 5 -22.60 -22.15 -0.24
C GLU A 5 -21.78 -21.38 -1.26
N ARG A 6 -20.72 -20.71 -0.81
CA ARG A 6 -19.76 -20.02 -1.67
C ARG A 6 -18.78 -21.08 -2.15
N SER A 7 -18.63 -21.23 -3.46
CA SER A 7 -17.67 -22.19 -4.01
C SER A 7 -16.24 -21.71 -3.75
N GLU A 8 -15.30 -22.63 -3.56
CA GLU A 8 -13.88 -22.28 -3.36
C GLU A 8 -13.31 -21.48 -4.54
N LEU A 9 -13.80 -21.73 -5.76
CA LEU A 9 -13.47 -20.93 -6.95
C LEU A 9 -13.88 -19.46 -6.77
N ALA A 10 -15.06 -19.21 -6.19
CA ALA A 10 -15.52 -17.85 -5.91
C ALA A 10 -14.69 -17.15 -4.82
N ASP A 11 -14.23 -17.88 -3.79
CA ASP A 11 -13.37 -17.30 -2.75
C ASP A 11 -11.97 -16.98 -3.28
N ARG A 12 -11.40 -17.86 -4.11
CA ARG A 12 -10.12 -17.60 -4.80
C ARG A 12 -10.21 -16.36 -5.68
N ASP A 13 -11.23 -16.26 -6.52
CA ASP A 13 -11.37 -15.14 -7.45
C ASP A 13 -11.68 -13.84 -6.70
N ASN A 14 -12.47 -13.91 -5.61
CA ASN A 14 -12.69 -12.77 -4.74
C ASN A 14 -11.40 -12.32 -4.05
N ALA A 15 -10.53 -13.24 -3.61
CA ALA A 15 -9.24 -12.88 -3.02
C ALA A 15 -8.34 -12.13 -4.02
N LEU A 16 -8.29 -12.58 -5.28
CA LEU A 16 -7.56 -11.91 -6.36
C LEU A 16 -8.15 -10.51 -6.66
N PHE A 17 -9.47 -10.41 -6.73
CA PHE A 17 -10.17 -9.14 -6.98
C PHE A 17 -9.90 -8.12 -5.86
N GLU A 18 -10.03 -8.56 -4.61
CA GLU A 18 -9.76 -7.73 -3.44
C GLU A 18 -8.29 -7.30 -3.41
N ALA A 19 -7.33 -8.20 -3.67
CA ALA A 19 -5.92 -7.83 -3.75
C ALA A 19 -5.66 -6.72 -4.79
N GLY A 20 -6.30 -6.79 -5.96
CA GLY A 20 -6.23 -5.73 -6.98
C GLY A 20 -6.74 -4.38 -6.47
N ILE A 21 -7.88 -4.37 -5.76
CA ILE A 21 -8.42 -3.16 -5.13
C ILE A 21 -7.41 -2.57 -4.15
N LYS A 22 -6.78 -3.40 -3.30
CA LYS A 22 -5.84 -2.93 -2.26
C LYS A 22 -4.57 -2.33 -2.88
N LEU A 23 -4.02 -2.98 -3.91
CA LEU A 23 -2.86 -2.47 -4.63
C LEU A 23 -3.17 -1.13 -5.32
N GLY A 24 -4.34 -1.01 -5.95
CA GLY A 24 -4.78 0.23 -6.57
C GLY A 24 -5.01 1.35 -5.56
N ALA A 25 -5.66 1.04 -4.44
CA ALA A 25 -5.90 1.99 -3.35
C ALA A 25 -4.58 2.47 -2.73
N LEU A 26 -3.64 1.56 -2.45
CA LEU A 26 -2.31 1.91 -1.95
C LEU A 26 -1.59 2.84 -2.92
N TYR A 27 -1.55 2.48 -4.21
CA TYR A 27 -0.85 3.28 -5.21
C TYR A 27 -1.42 4.70 -5.28
N HIS A 28 -2.72 4.84 -5.57
CA HIS A 28 -3.31 6.15 -5.82
C HIS A 28 -3.48 7.02 -4.57
N GLN A 29 -3.65 6.43 -3.39
CA GLN A 29 -3.85 7.20 -2.17
C GLN A 29 -2.54 7.82 -1.64
N PHE A 30 -1.40 7.17 -1.88
CA PHE A 30 -0.13 7.55 -1.25
C PHE A 30 0.92 8.10 -2.22
N THR A 31 0.84 7.82 -3.52
CA THR A 31 1.72 8.51 -4.48
C THR A 31 1.50 10.02 -4.41
N GLY A 32 2.57 10.80 -4.39
CA GLY A 32 2.54 12.24 -4.16
C GLY A 32 2.73 12.66 -2.70
N ALA A 33 2.67 11.71 -1.74
CA ALA A 33 2.89 12.03 -0.33
C ALA A 33 4.34 12.52 -0.10
N PRO A 34 4.55 13.64 0.62
CA PRO A 34 5.89 14.07 0.99
C PRO A 34 6.60 13.05 1.90
N VAL A 35 7.85 12.72 1.56
CA VAL A 35 8.67 11.75 2.30
C VAL A 35 10.15 12.17 2.30
N ASN A 36 10.85 11.89 3.39
CA ASN A 36 12.29 12.02 3.50
C ASN A 36 12.86 10.81 4.27
N LEU A 37 14.18 10.75 4.45
CA LEU A 37 14.85 9.59 5.07
C LEU A 37 14.38 9.29 6.50
N ASP A 38 13.97 10.32 7.23
CA ASP A 38 13.55 10.20 8.63
C ASP A 38 12.08 9.78 8.74
N THR A 39 11.26 10.09 7.72
CA THR A 39 9.83 9.76 7.71
C THR A 39 9.47 8.48 6.97
N ILE A 40 10.40 7.84 6.23
CA ILE A 40 10.15 6.57 5.50
C ILE A 40 9.43 5.54 6.37
N GLU A 41 10.01 5.18 7.52
CA GLU A 41 9.47 4.11 8.36
C GLU A 41 8.09 4.49 8.93
N SER A 42 7.89 5.77 9.23
CA SER A 42 6.58 6.26 9.70
C SER A 42 5.51 6.19 8.62
N LEU A 43 5.88 6.49 7.36
CA LEU A 43 4.98 6.42 6.21
C LEU A 43 4.66 4.98 5.83
N GLU A 44 5.65 4.08 5.79
CA GLU A 44 5.44 2.64 5.61
C GLU A 44 4.40 2.11 6.61
N LYS A 45 4.60 2.37 7.91
CA LYS A 45 3.67 1.95 8.98
C LYS A 45 2.29 2.57 8.84
N ALA A 46 2.20 3.83 8.39
CA ALA A 46 0.93 4.50 8.18
C ALA A 46 0.15 3.87 7.00
N ILE A 47 0.83 3.53 5.91
CA ILE A 47 0.25 2.84 4.76
C ILE A 47 -0.22 1.45 5.18
N GLU A 48 0.62 0.67 5.85
CA GLU A 48 0.28 -0.67 6.37
C GLU A 48 -0.98 -0.63 7.25
N LYS A 49 -1.00 0.26 8.25
CA LYS A 49 -2.17 0.44 9.12
C LYS A 49 -3.41 0.82 8.34
N SER A 50 -3.31 1.76 7.40
CA SER A 50 -4.45 2.21 6.59
C SER A 50 -5.02 1.09 5.72
N ILE A 51 -4.17 0.39 4.97
CA ILE A 51 -4.62 -0.68 4.06
C ILE A 51 -5.10 -1.91 4.85
N SER A 52 -4.52 -2.20 6.03
CA SER A 52 -4.97 -3.31 6.89
C SER A 52 -6.42 -3.20 7.36
N LEU A 53 -7.00 -1.99 7.35
CA LEU A 53 -8.40 -1.76 7.71
C LEU A 53 -9.37 -2.18 6.59
N GLN A 54 -8.87 -2.42 5.37
CA GLN A 54 -9.73 -2.80 4.27
C GLN A 54 -10.18 -4.27 4.39
N PRO A 55 -11.35 -4.64 3.85
CA PRO A 55 -11.87 -6.00 3.96
C PRO A 55 -10.90 -7.07 3.43
N TYR A 56 -10.83 -8.18 4.14
CA TYR A 56 -10.06 -9.40 3.79
C TYR A 56 -8.53 -9.26 3.82
N VAL A 57 -7.97 -8.12 4.25
CA VAL A 57 -6.53 -8.00 4.48
C VAL A 57 -6.15 -8.75 5.75
N GLN A 58 -5.34 -9.79 5.62
CA GLN A 58 -4.80 -10.53 6.76
C GLN A 58 -3.44 -10.01 7.20
N ASP A 59 -2.61 -9.61 6.23
CA ASP A 59 -1.27 -9.06 6.46
C ASP A 59 -0.91 -8.09 5.33
N ILE A 60 -0.10 -7.09 5.64
CA ILE A 60 0.48 -6.18 4.66
C ILE A 60 1.86 -5.72 5.14
N LYS A 61 2.79 -5.67 4.20
CA LYS A 61 4.10 -5.06 4.40
C LYS A 61 4.38 -4.06 3.29
N VAL A 62 4.85 -2.88 3.66
CA VAL A 62 5.22 -1.80 2.73
C VAL A 62 6.70 -1.50 2.90
N ASN A 63 7.40 -1.35 1.79
CA ASN A 63 8.80 -0.93 1.82
C ASN A 63 9.03 0.21 0.82
N ILE A 64 9.60 1.31 1.28
CA ILE A 64 9.98 2.44 0.45
C ILE A 64 11.50 2.37 0.22
N ASN A 65 11.90 2.39 -1.04
CA ASN A 65 13.29 2.33 -1.45
C ASN A 65 14.06 3.59 -1.01
N LYS A 66 14.76 3.48 0.13
CA LYS A 66 15.55 4.55 0.73
C LYS A 66 16.58 5.16 -0.22
N LYS A 67 17.20 4.37 -1.11
CA LYS A 67 18.19 4.87 -2.07
C LYS A 67 17.54 5.81 -3.09
N MET A 68 16.32 5.50 -3.52
CA MET A 68 15.58 6.33 -4.47
C MET A 68 15.09 7.62 -3.83
N VAL A 69 14.64 7.57 -2.57
CA VAL A 69 14.29 8.77 -1.79
C VAL A 69 15.51 9.68 -1.67
N GLN A 70 16.67 9.15 -1.27
CA GLN A 70 17.93 9.91 -1.15
C GLN A 70 18.30 10.63 -2.46
N GLN A 71 18.16 9.95 -3.60
CA GLN A 71 18.51 10.50 -4.91
C GLN A 71 17.53 11.58 -5.39
N LYS A 72 16.32 11.63 -4.83
CA LYS A 72 15.24 12.52 -5.27
C LYS A 72 14.94 13.69 -4.33
N LEU A 73 15.63 13.79 -3.19
CA LEU A 73 15.46 14.91 -2.28
C LEU A 73 15.66 16.24 -3.03
N ASN A 74 14.70 17.14 -2.90
CA ASN A 74 14.79 18.49 -3.44
C ASN A 74 15.59 19.41 -2.50
N LYS A 75 15.72 20.69 -2.87
CA LYS A 75 16.40 21.72 -2.06
C LYS A 75 15.81 21.96 -0.67
N PHE A 76 14.62 21.44 -0.40
CA PHE A 76 13.91 21.53 0.88
C PHE A 76 14.01 20.24 1.71
N GLY A 77 14.76 19.23 1.25
CA GLY A 77 15.05 18.02 2.02
C GLY A 77 13.96 16.95 2.01
N TYR A 78 13.03 16.98 1.05
CA TYR A 78 12.03 15.93 0.85
C TYR A 78 11.81 15.64 -0.64
N CYS A 79 11.12 14.54 -0.95
CA CYS A 79 10.57 14.28 -2.26
C CYS A 79 9.11 13.79 -2.13
N GLU A 80 8.44 13.60 -3.26
CA GLU A 80 7.14 12.95 -3.28
C GLU A 80 7.31 11.45 -3.47
N LEU A 81 6.49 10.64 -2.80
CA LEU A 81 6.47 9.20 -2.97
C LEU A 81 6.02 8.88 -4.40
N GLU A 82 6.85 8.14 -5.12
CA GLU A 82 6.54 7.69 -6.48
C GLU A 82 6.30 6.19 -6.50
N GLY A 83 5.46 5.73 -7.44
CA GLY A 83 5.14 4.30 -7.58
C GLY A 83 6.36 3.39 -7.71
N LYS A 84 7.44 3.87 -8.33
CA LYS A 84 8.70 3.12 -8.48
C LYS A 84 9.55 3.02 -7.21
N MET A 85 9.18 3.74 -6.14
CA MET A 85 9.86 3.66 -4.85
C MET A 85 9.25 2.60 -3.94
N LEU A 86 8.04 2.14 -4.25
CA LEU A 86 7.30 1.11 -3.50
C LEU A 86 7.73 -0.30 -3.88
#